data_AF-A0A820J0E4-F1
#
_entry.id   AF-A0A820J0E4-F1
#
_cell.length_a   1.000
_cell.length_b   1.000
_cell.length_c   1.000
_cell.angle_alpha   90.00
_cell.angle_beta   90.00
_cell.angle_gamma   90.00
#
_symmetry.space_group_name_H-M   'P 1'
#
loop_
_entity.id
_entity.type
_entity.pdbx_description
1 polymer ?
#
loop_
_entity_poly.entity_id
_entity_poly.type
_entity_poly.pdbx_seq_one_letter_code
_entity_poly.pdbx_strand_id
1 'polypeptide(L)'
;SEKEVCLSTAKFEDFISEFLNRTFRMIDTLSTEMSDAVILTNEANSEDQEASQELTSMISGIVQQCSNKIFQMIREKITNFLAASSFSPKISKLVNGLVRAILKGNPEETLKYLLPQTCERIEKIMSNSETTILTDHKGDPELTWCLILFF
;
A
#
# COMPACT_ATOMS: atom_id res chain seq x y z
N SER A 1 20.25 -21.70 -22.15
CA SER A 1 21.55 -21.03 -21.86
C SER A 1 21.40 -20.10 -20.66
N GLU A 2 22.44 -19.93 -19.84
CA GLU A 2 22.45 -18.98 -18.70
C GLU A 2 22.05 -17.55 -19.11
N LYS A 3 22.37 -17.18 -20.36
CA LYS A 3 21.97 -15.91 -20.98
C LYS A 3 20.45 -15.78 -21.19
N GLU A 4 19.76 -16.87 -21.53
CA GLU A 4 18.30 -16.89 -21.68
C GLU A 4 17.59 -16.82 -20.32
N VAL A 5 18.17 -17.46 -19.29
CA VAL A 5 17.67 -17.37 -17.92
C VAL A 5 17.79 -15.94 -17.41
N CYS A 6 18.95 -15.29 -17.61
CA CYS A 6 19.16 -13.90 -17.22
C CYS A 6 18.19 -12.92 -17.94
N LEU A 7 18.02 -13.07 -19.25
CA LEU A 7 17.06 -12.27 -20.03
C LEU A 7 15.62 -12.48 -19.57
N SER A 8 15.26 -13.71 -19.17
CA SER A 8 13.92 -14.03 -18.66
C SER A 8 13.69 -13.42 -17.27
N THR A 9 14.70 -13.43 -16.39
CA THR A 9 14.62 -12.77 -15.08
C THR A 9 14.48 -11.25 -15.20
N ALA A 10 15.20 -10.61 -16.15
CA ALA A 10 15.06 -9.18 -16.40
C ALA A 10 13.63 -8.81 -16.87
N LYS A 11 13.07 -9.59 -17.81
CA LYS A 11 11.68 -9.41 -18.26
C LYS A 11 10.65 -9.60 -17.13
N PHE A 12 10.94 -10.49 -16.18
CA PHE A 12 10.09 -10.69 -15.02
C PHE A 12 10.13 -9.49 -14.07
N GLU A 13 11.31 -8.90 -13.83
CA GLU A 13 11.46 -7.67 -13.06
C GLU A 13 10.64 -6.51 -13.68
N ASP A 14 10.74 -6.32 -15.00
CA ASP A 14 9.96 -5.32 -15.73
C ASP A 14 8.45 -5.58 -15.64
N PHE A 15 8.03 -6.84 -15.77
CA PHE A 15 6.64 -7.23 -15.62
C PHE A 15 6.09 -6.92 -14.23
N ILE A 16 6.83 -7.25 -13.16
CA ILE A 16 6.42 -6.97 -11.78
C ILE A 16 6.34 -5.46 -11.54
N SER A 17 7.31 -4.70 -12.04
CA SER A 17 7.34 -3.25 -11.95
C SER A 17 6.08 -2.62 -12.58
N GLU A 18 5.73 -3.04 -13.80
CA GLU A 18 4.54 -2.56 -14.50
C GLU A 18 3.24 -3.03 -13.85
N PHE A 19 3.20 -4.28 -13.37
CA PHE A 19 2.06 -4.82 -12.63
C PHE A 19 1.77 -3.97 -11.39
N LEU A 20 2.78 -3.66 -10.57
CA LEU A 20 2.63 -2.78 -9.41
C LEU A 20 2.16 -1.38 -9.79
N ASN A 21 2.73 -0.78 -10.84
CA ASN A 21 2.30 0.54 -11.30
C ASN A 21 0.81 0.56 -11.68
N ARG A 22 0.32 -0.50 -12.32
CA ARG A 22 -1.11 -0.64 -12.65
C ARG A 22 -1.97 -0.84 -11.41
N THR A 23 -1.51 -1.63 -10.44
CA THR A 23 -2.19 -1.78 -9.14
C THR A 23 -2.29 -0.43 -8.42
N PHE A 24 -1.22 0.38 -8.40
CA PHE A 24 -1.24 1.70 -7.77
C PHE A 24 -2.22 2.65 -8.46
N ARG A 25 -2.23 2.69 -9.80
CA ARG A 25 -3.22 3.48 -10.55
C ARG A 25 -4.65 3.04 -10.27
N MET A 26 -4.90 1.73 -10.20
CA MET A 26 -6.20 1.20 -9.83
C MET A 26 -6.62 1.66 -8.42
N ILE A 27 -5.69 1.64 -7.46
CA ILE A 27 -5.92 2.14 -6.10
C ILE A 27 -6.27 3.64 -6.12
N ASP A 28 -5.52 4.45 -6.87
CA ASP A 28 -5.78 5.89 -6.97
C ASP A 28 -7.12 6.19 -7.65
N THR A 29 -7.47 5.44 -8.70
CA THR A 29 -8.77 5.52 -9.39
C THR A 29 -9.90 5.19 -8.43
N LEU A 30 -9.81 4.06 -7.70
CA LEU A 30 -10.81 3.70 -6.68
C LEU A 30 -10.90 4.76 -5.58
N SER A 31 -9.80 5.44 -5.26
CA SER A 31 -9.79 6.53 -4.25
C SER A 31 -10.51 7.77 -4.75
N THR A 32 -10.39 8.06 -6.04
CA THR A 32 -10.92 9.27 -6.67
C THR A 32 -12.40 9.07 -7.03
N GLU A 33 -12.75 7.98 -7.69
CA GLU A 33 -14.13 7.65 -8.10
C GLU A 33 -15.08 7.55 -6.89
N MET A 34 -14.57 7.13 -5.73
CA MET A 34 -15.35 7.08 -4.50
C MET A 34 -15.49 8.42 -3.78
N SER A 35 -14.59 9.39 -3.99
CA SER A 35 -14.79 10.76 -3.48
C SER A 35 -16.08 11.38 -4.05
N ASP A 36 -16.41 11.02 -5.29
CA ASP A 36 -17.63 11.48 -5.97
C ASP A 36 -18.87 10.64 -5.61
N ALA A 37 -18.71 9.32 -5.40
CA ALA A 37 -19.81 8.39 -5.09
C ALA A 37 -20.23 8.34 -3.59
N VAL A 38 -19.35 8.74 -2.66
CA VAL A 38 -19.65 8.78 -1.20
C VAL A 38 -20.82 9.71 -0.86
N ILE A 39 -21.22 10.60 -1.77
CA ILE A 39 -22.44 11.42 -1.61
C ILE A 39 -23.73 10.57 -1.69
N LEU A 40 -23.70 9.34 -2.26
CA LEU A 40 -24.94 8.62 -2.59
C LEU A 40 -25.14 7.26 -1.92
N THR A 41 -24.13 6.44 -1.67
CA THR A 41 -24.34 5.12 -1.02
C THR A 41 -23.11 4.65 -0.25
N ASN A 42 -23.31 4.30 1.02
CA ASN A 42 -22.20 4.01 1.93
C ASN A 42 -21.67 2.56 1.84
N GLU A 43 -22.10 1.77 0.86
CA GLU A 43 -21.69 0.37 0.68
C GLU A 43 -20.48 0.29 -0.26
N ALA A 44 -19.38 -0.29 0.21
CA ALA A 44 -18.31 -0.69 -0.69
C ALA A 44 -18.81 -1.89 -1.50
N ASN A 45 -18.68 -1.84 -2.83
CA ASN A 45 -19.13 -2.93 -3.71
C ASN A 45 -18.38 -4.23 -3.33
N SER A 46 -19.09 -5.35 -3.18
CA SER A 46 -18.49 -6.63 -2.81
C SER A 46 -17.44 -7.12 -3.82
N GLU A 47 -17.63 -6.75 -5.09
CA GLU A 47 -16.71 -7.08 -6.19
C GLU A 47 -15.34 -6.39 -6.02
N ASP A 48 -15.31 -5.12 -5.59
CA ASP A 48 -14.06 -4.38 -5.35
C ASP A 48 -13.25 -4.99 -4.19
N GLN A 49 -13.96 -5.52 -3.19
CA GLN A 49 -13.37 -6.21 -2.03
C GLN A 49 -12.75 -7.55 -2.42
N GLU A 50 -13.38 -8.29 -3.32
CA GLU A 50 -12.89 -9.56 -3.85
C GLU A 50 -11.65 -9.34 -4.72
N ALA A 51 -11.71 -8.38 -5.67
CA ALA A 51 -10.57 -7.99 -6.49
C ALA A 51 -9.36 -7.55 -5.66
N SER A 52 -9.60 -6.80 -4.58
CA SER A 52 -8.55 -6.38 -3.64
C SER A 52 -7.86 -7.55 -2.95
N GLN A 53 -8.63 -8.58 -2.58
CA GLN A 53 -8.12 -9.77 -1.91
C GLN A 53 -7.28 -10.64 -2.87
N GLU A 54 -7.72 -10.78 -4.11
CA GLU A 54 -6.99 -11.51 -5.15
C GLU A 54 -5.66 -10.84 -5.46
N LEU A 55 -5.65 -9.51 -5.67
CA LEU A 55 -4.44 -8.72 -5.90
C LEU A 55 -3.44 -8.87 -4.75
N THR A 56 -3.93 -8.76 -3.51
CA THR A 56 -3.10 -8.96 -2.30
C THR A 56 -2.47 -10.36 -2.27
N SER A 57 -3.23 -11.38 -2.69
CA SER A 57 -2.77 -12.77 -2.71
C SER A 57 -1.71 -13.01 -3.78
N MET A 58 -1.90 -12.45 -4.98
CA MET A 58 -0.90 -12.49 -6.05
C MET A 58 0.41 -11.85 -5.62
N ILE A 59 0.35 -10.65 -5.03
CA ILE A 59 1.53 -9.91 -4.57
C ILE A 59 2.22 -10.67 -3.44
N SER A 60 1.47 -11.25 -2.50
CA SER A 60 2.02 -12.10 -1.46
C SER A 60 2.75 -13.32 -2.03
N GLY A 61 2.16 -13.97 -3.05
CA GLY A 61 2.76 -15.12 -3.73
C GLY A 61 4.06 -14.77 -4.46
N ILE A 62 4.11 -13.60 -5.11
CA ILE A 62 5.31 -13.07 -5.77
C ILE A 62 6.39 -12.77 -4.72
N VAL A 63 6.04 -12.01 -3.69
CA VAL A 63 6.98 -11.57 -2.64
C VAL A 63 7.66 -12.74 -1.94
N GLN A 64 6.93 -13.84 -1.68
CA GLN A 64 7.49 -15.02 -1.02
C GLN A 64 8.45 -15.84 -1.88
N GLN A 65 8.36 -15.72 -3.21
CA GLN A 65 9.10 -16.57 -4.15
C GLN A 65 10.13 -15.78 -4.99
N CYS A 66 10.12 -14.45 -4.89
CA CYS A 66 11.01 -13.60 -5.67
C CYS A 66 12.43 -13.57 -5.10
N SER A 67 13.38 -13.14 -5.94
CA SER A 67 14.75 -12.90 -5.49
C SER A 67 14.83 -11.66 -4.60
N ASN A 68 15.88 -11.53 -3.78
CA ASN A 68 16.09 -10.34 -2.94
C ASN A 68 16.08 -9.02 -3.73
N LYS A 69 16.60 -9.03 -4.97
CA LYS A 69 16.58 -7.87 -5.86
C LYS A 69 15.16 -7.45 -6.21
N ILE A 70 14.32 -8.41 -6.60
CA ILE A 70 12.92 -8.15 -6.93
C ILE A 70 12.14 -7.74 -5.69
N PHE A 71 12.38 -8.37 -4.54
CA PHE A 71 11.78 -7.99 -3.27
C PHE A 71 12.07 -6.52 -2.92
N GLN A 72 13.34 -6.09 -3.03
CA GLN A 72 13.74 -4.71 -2.77
C GLN A 72 13.00 -3.72 -3.69
N MET A 73 12.91 -4.03 -4.98
CA MET A 73 12.16 -3.23 -5.95
C MET A 73 10.66 -3.14 -5.61
N ILE A 74 10.04 -4.26 -5.23
CA ILE A 74 8.63 -4.30 -4.79
C ILE A 74 8.44 -3.44 -3.53
N ARG A 75 9.30 -3.63 -2.52
CA ARG A 75 9.25 -2.89 -1.25
C ARG A 75 9.40 -1.39 -1.47
N GLU A 76 10.40 -0.96 -2.23
CA GLU A 76 10.64 0.45 -2.52
C GLU A 76 9.46 1.07 -3.24
N LYS A 77 8.89 0.38 -4.24
CA LYS A 77 7.68 0.86 -4.92
C LYS A 77 6.49 1.02 -3.99
N ILE A 78 6.23 0.02 -3.15
CA ILE A 78 5.10 0.08 -2.20
C ILE A 78 5.34 1.18 -1.19
N THR A 79 6.49 1.24 -0.53
CA THR A 79 6.81 2.30 0.46
C THR A 79 6.74 3.70 -0.13
N ASN A 80 7.27 3.91 -1.35
CA ASN A 80 7.15 5.19 -2.06
C ASN A 80 5.69 5.55 -2.38
N PHE A 81 4.88 4.58 -2.80
CA PHE A 81 3.45 4.79 -3.02
C PHE A 81 2.74 5.20 -1.73
N LEU A 82 3.04 4.53 -0.61
CA LEU A 82 2.48 4.89 0.69
C LEU A 82 2.82 6.33 1.10
N ALA A 83 4.07 6.76 0.87
CA ALA A 83 4.52 8.10 1.21
C ALA A 83 3.87 9.20 0.36
N ALA A 84 3.52 8.90 -0.89
CA ALA A 84 2.96 9.87 -1.83
C ALA A 84 1.43 10.01 -1.76
N SER A 85 0.73 9.02 -1.20
CA SER A 85 -0.73 8.95 -1.26
C SER A 85 -1.40 9.25 0.09
N SER A 86 -2.57 9.87 0.04
CA SER A 86 -3.50 10.05 1.17
C SER A 86 -4.65 9.06 1.02
N PHE A 87 -4.80 8.13 1.97
CA PHE A 87 -5.70 6.99 1.79
C PHE A 87 -7.06 7.18 2.48
N SER A 88 -8.13 6.83 1.76
CA SER A 88 -9.48 6.70 2.31
C SER A 88 -9.62 5.43 3.16
N PRO A 89 -10.49 5.42 4.20
CA PRO A 89 -10.79 4.24 5.02
C PRO A 89 -11.21 3.01 4.20
N LYS A 90 -11.86 3.19 3.05
CA LYS A 90 -12.35 2.05 2.22
C LYS A 90 -11.23 1.37 1.41
N ILE A 91 -10.15 2.09 1.09
CA ILE A 91 -8.99 1.56 0.35
C ILE A 91 -7.90 1.04 1.29
N SER A 92 -8.02 1.38 2.57
CA SER A 92 -7.15 0.92 3.63
C SER A 92 -6.97 -0.61 3.60
N LYS A 93 -7.99 -1.39 3.26
CA LYS A 93 -7.88 -2.86 3.20
C LYS A 93 -6.92 -3.35 2.11
N LEU A 94 -6.99 -2.80 0.90
CA LEU A 94 -6.11 -3.18 -0.21
C LEU A 94 -4.68 -2.75 0.08
N VAL A 95 -4.50 -1.51 0.55
CA VAL A 95 -3.19 -0.97 0.91
C VAL A 95 -2.57 -1.75 2.08
N ASN A 96 -3.36 -2.08 3.10
CA ASN A 96 -2.93 -2.96 4.20
C ASN A 96 -2.54 -4.35 3.69
N GLY A 97 -3.25 -4.87 2.68
CA GLY A 97 -2.90 -6.11 2.01
C GLY A 97 -1.52 -6.05 1.39
N LEU A 98 -1.20 -4.98 0.67
CA LEU A 98 0.12 -4.76 0.08
C LEU A 98 1.22 -4.68 1.13
N VAL A 99 0.99 -3.91 2.21
CA VAL A 99 1.96 -3.76 3.29
C VAL A 99 2.19 -5.06 4.04
N ARG A 100 1.12 -5.81 4.32
CA ARG A 100 1.23 -7.15 4.92
C ARG A 100 1.96 -8.13 4.01
N ALA A 101 1.80 -8.02 2.68
CA ALA A 101 2.51 -8.87 1.74
C ALA A 101 4.04 -8.66 1.84
N ILE A 102 4.51 -7.40 1.81
CA ILE A 102 5.95 -7.10 1.95
C ILE A 102 6.50 -7.43 3.34
N LEU A 103 5.73 -7.18 4.41
CA LEU A 103 6.10 -7.57 5.77
C LEU A 103 6.28 -9.08 5.92
N LYS A 104 5.41 -9.89 5.27
CA LYS A 104 5.56 -11.35 5.27
C LYS A 104 6.78 -11.83 4.49
N GLY A 105 7.19 -11.11 3.45
CA GLY A 105 8.36 -11.46 2.65
C GLY A 105 9.67 -11.25 3.42
N ASN A 106 9.83 -10.06 4.00
CA ASN A 106 10.99 -9.76 4.85
C ASN A 106 10.60 -8.71 5.90
N PRO A 107 10.27 -9.11 7.13
CA PRO A 107 9.76 -8.19 8.15
C PRO A 107 10.83 -7.21 8.62
N GLU A 108 12.07 -7.66 8.82
CA GLU A 108 13.17 -6.82 9.30
C GLU A 108 13.50 -5.71 8.30
N GLU A 109 13.72 -6.08 7.04
CA GLU A 109 14.02 -5.11 5.98
C GLU A 109 12.82 -4.24 5.60
N THR A 110 11.59 -4.66 5.87
CA THR A 110 10.42 -3.82 5.61
C THR A 110 10.22 -2.80 6.73
N LEU A 111 10.25 -3.25 7.99
CA LEU A 111 10.06 -2.38 9.15
C LEU A 111 11.13 -1.29 9.25
N LYS A 112 12.37 -1.60 8.85
CA LYS A 112 13.48 -0.63 8.80
C LYS A 112 13.15 0.64 8.00
N TYR A 113 12.30 0.56 6.98
CA TYR A 113 11.92 1.71 6.14
C TYR A 113 10.52 2.20 6.47
N LEU A 114 9.58 1.29 6.71
CA LEU A 114 8.18 1.64 6.93
C LEU A 114 7.95 2.32 8.29
N LEU A 115 8.63 1.87 9.34
CA LEU A 115 8.43 2.39 10.69
C LEU A 115 8.90 3.85 10.82
N PRO A 116 10.14 4.23 10.42
CA PRO A 116 10.55 5.64 10.49
C PRO A 116 9.66 6.56 9.66
N GLN A 117 9.32 6.17 8.42
CA GLN A 117 8.45 6.96 7.55
C GLN A 117 7.08 7.22 8.18
N THR A 118 6.50 6.20 8.82
CA THR A 118 5.17 6.35 9.44
C THR A 118 5.24 7.16 10.72
N CYS A 119 6.28 6.98 11.54
CA CYS A 119 6.51 7.80 12.73
C CYS A 119 6.68 9.28 12.37
N GLU A 120 7.52 9.61 11.39
CA GLU A 120 7.70 11.00 10.90
C GLU A 120 6.38 11.61 10.41
N ARG A 121 5.55 10.80 9.73
CA ARG A 121 4.24 11.23 9.24
C ARG A 121 3.28 11.51 10.40
N ILE A 122 3.22 10.64 11.40
CA ILE A 122 2.41 10.83 12.61
C ILE A 122 2.88 12.09 13.36
N GLU A 123 4.19 12.25 13.57
CA GLU A 123 4.76 13.43 14.24
C GLU A 123 4.38 14.73 13.51
N LYS A 124 4.45 14.73 12.18
CA LYS A 124 4.04 15.87 11.36
C LYS A 124 2.55 16.16 11.49
N ILE A 125 1.70 15.14 11.46
CA ILE A 125 0.25 15.30 11.64
C ILE A 125 -0.02 15.91 13.02
N MET A 126 0.53 15.31 14.08
CA MET A 126 0.36 15.76 15.47
C MET A 126 0.86 17.20 15.70
N SER A 127 1.98 17.57 15.08
CA SER A 127 2.57 18.92 15.20
C SER A 127 1.78 19.99 14.46
N ASN A 128 1.11 19.64 13.37
CA ASN A 128 0.29 20.59 12.60
C ASN A 128 -1.09 20.85 13.21
N SER A 129 -1.50 19.99 14.13
CA SER A 129 -2.83 19.99 14.73
C SER A 129 -2.78 20.39 16.20
N GLU A 130 -2.36 21.62 16.48
CA GLU A 130 -2.17 22.12 17.85
C GLU A 130 -3.45 22.22 18.71
N THR A 131 -4.65 21.85 18.24
CA THR A 131 -5.86 21.93 19.10
C THR A 131 -7.07 21.08 18.70
N THR A 132 -7.13 20.52 17.48
CA THR A 132 -8.39 19.96 16.93
C THR A 132 -8.54 18.44 17.08
N ILE A 133 -7.45 17.65 17.03
CA ILE A 133 -7.55 16.16 17.07
C ILE A 133 -8.06 15.62 18.40
N LEU A 134 -7.83 16.33 19.50
CA LEU A 134 -8.26 15.90 20.84
C LEU A 134 -9.74 16.24 21.11
N THR A 135 -10.33 17.15 20.33
CA THR A 135 -11.69 17.67 20.55
C THR A 135 -12.70 17.21 19.51
N ASP A 136 -12.26 16.80 18.32
CA ASP A 136 -13.14 16.35 17.26
C ASP A 136 -13.35 14.83 17.33
N HIS A 137 -14.62 14.39 17.45
CA HIS A 137 -14.96 12.96 17.50
C HIS A 137 -14.69 12.22 16.17
N LYS A 138 -14.46 12.98 15.09
CA LYS A 138 -13.87 12.47 13.84
C LYS A 138 -12.37 12.74 13.87
N GLY A 139 -11.60 11.76 14.35
CA GLY A 139 -10.13 11.82 14.28
C GLY A 139 -9.63 12.00 12.84
N ASP A 140 -8.40 12.50 12.71
CA ASP A 140 -7.77 12.71 11.41
C ASP A 140 -7.71 11.39 10.60
N PRO A 141 -8.21 11.36 9.35
CA PRO A 141 -8.28 10.14 8.55
C PRO A 141 -6.90 9.59 8.18
N GLU A 142 -5.90 10.44 8.04
CA GLU A 142 -4.52 10.07 7.74
C GLU A 142 -3.82 9.49 8.98
N LEU A 143 -4.08 10.05 10.15
CA LEU A 143 -3.66 9.48 11.44
C LEU A 143 -4.33 8.12 11.67
N THR A 144 -5.63 8.02 11.43
CA THR A 144 -6.39 6.77 11.55
C THR A 144 -5.81 5.70 10.63
N TRP A 145 -5.45 6.06 9.39
CA TRP A 145 -4.81 5.16 8.46
C TRP A 145 -3.43 4.71 8.94
N CYS A 146 -2.59 5.64 9.41
CA CYS A 146 -1.26 5.33 9.96
C CYS A 146 -1.36 4.36 11.15
N LEU A 147 -2.37 4.52 12.01
CA LEU A 147 -2.61 3.62 13.15
C LEU A 147 -3.10 2.24 12.68
N ILE A 148 -4.07 2.19 11.77
CA ILE A 148 -4.59 0.94 11.17
C ILE A 148 -3.49 0.13 10.45
N LEU A 149 -2.45 0.80 9.95
CA LEU A 149 -1.34 0.13 9.28
C LEU A 149 -0.52 -0.74 10.25
N PHE A 150 -0.42 -0.32 11.51
CA PHE A 150 0.41 -0.98 12.55
C PHE A 150 -0.40 -1.72 13.63
N PHE A 151 -1.71 -1.47 13.75
CA PHE A 151 -2.61 -2.10 14.72
C PHE A 151 -3.75 -2.86 14.02
#